data_AF-A0A4Y2GWA9-F1
#
_entry.id   AF-A0A4Y2GWA9-F1
#
_cell.length_a   1.000
_cell.length_b   1.000
_cell.length_c   1.000
_cell.angle_alpha   90.00
_cell.angle_beta   90.00
_cell.angle_gamma   90.00
#
_symmetry.space_group_name_H-M   'P 1'
#
loop_
_entity.id
_entity.type
_entity.pdbx_description
1 polymer ?
#
loop_
_entity_poly.entity_id
_entity_poly.type
_entity_poly.pdbx_seq_one_letter_code
_entity_poly.pdbx_strand_id
1 'polypeptide(L)' 'MLICKGLSSETIRDVYHFYSAAVGVYQAHVEPRSLKHLSRPTVRRMMLESVCRIPDGVKLTGVPKELQSFLNLEA' A
#
# COMPACT_ATOMS: atom_id res chain seq x y z
N MET A 1 -7.18 6.17 1.05
CA MET A 1 -6.33 7.35 0.81
C MET A 1 -6.26 8.14 2.10
N LEU A 2 -5.44 7.68 3.05
CA LEU A 2 -4.78 8.53 4.02
C LEU A 2 -3.35 8.58 3.47
N ILE A 3 -2.84 9.71 3.05
CA ILE A 3 -2.04 10.63 3.87
C ILE A 3 -2.01 11.97 3.09
N CYS A 4 -1.86 13.10 3.80
CA CYS A 4 -1.70 14.48 3.30
C CYS A 4 -2.95 15.37 3.23
N LYS A 5 -3.91 15.26 4.16
CA LYS A 5 -4.66 16.48 4.54
C LYS A 5 -3.77 17.26 5.52
N GLY A 6 -3.11 18.32 5.04
CA GLY A 6 -2.46 19.32 5.91
C GLY A 6 -0.94 19.51 5.78
N LEU A 7 -0.25 18.83 4.86
CA LEU A 7 1.18 19.08 4.61
C LEU A 7 1.36 19.98 3.37
N SER A 8 2.24 20.97 3.47
CA SER A 8 2.63 21.77 2.32
C SER A 8 3.43 20.91 1.34
N SER A 9 3.42 21.29 0.06
CA SER A 9 4.23 20.61 -0.96
C SER A 9 5.73 20.61 -0.62
N GLU A 10 6.19 21.63 0.10
CA GLU A 10 7.57 21.75 0.56
C GLU A 10 7.90 20.71 1.61
N THR A 11 7.06 20.57 2.64
CA THR A 11 7.25 19.55 3.68
C THR A 11 7.21 18.13 3.12
N ILE A 12 6.34 17.87 2.14
CA ILE A 12 6.29 16.56 1.46
C ILE A 12 7.61 16.26 0.76
N ARG A 13 8.17 17.26 0.06
CA ARG A 13 9.44 17.15 -0.66
C ARG A 13 10.62 16.94 0.30
N ASP A 14 10.65 17.67 1.41
CA ASP A 14 11.74 17.56 2.39
C ASP A 14 11.76 16.20 3.08
N VAL A 15 10.59 15.72 3.49
CA VAL A 15 10.44 14.37 4.07
C VAL A 15 10.87 13.32 3.05
N TYR A 16 10.44 13.46 1.80
CA TYR A 16 10.85 12.54 0.73
C TYR A 16 12.37 12.52 0.53
N HIS A 17 13.02 13.68 0.43
CA HIS A 17 14.48 13.77 0.25
C HIS A 17 15.24 13.20 1.44
N PHE A 18 14.81 13.50 2.67
CA PHE A 18 15.42 12.96 3.88
C PHE A 18 15.41 11.43 3.88
N TYR A 19 14.23 10.83 3.66
CA TYR A 19 14.12 9.37 3.66
C TYR A 19 14.83 8.75 2.46
N SER A 20 14.65 9.26 1.24
CA SER A 20 15.33 8.70 0.04
C SER A 20 16.85 8.72 0.18
N ALA A 21 17.42 9.75 0.80
CA ALA A 21 18.84 9.79 1.14
C ALA A 21 19.22 8.74 2.21
N ALA A 22 18.42 8.61 3.27
CA ALA A 22 18.68 7.66 4.35
C ALA A 22 18.60 6.19 3.91
N VAL A 23 17.68 5.83 3.01
CA VAL A 23 17.56 4.44 2.51
C VAL A 23 18.47 4.14 1.32
N GLY A 24 19.20 5.14 0.78
CA GLY A 24 20.03 4.98 -0.42
C GLY A 24 19.22 4.68 -1.70
N VAL A 25 17.90 4.89 -1.67
CA VAL A 25 16.99 4.63 -2.79
C VAL A 25 16.67 5.95 -3.47
N TYR A 26 17.63 6.46 -4.25
CA TYR A 26 17.37 7.53 -5.20
C TYR A 26 17.07 6.89 -6.56
N GLN A 27 15.81 6.52 -6.80
CA GLN A 27 15.41 6.03 -8.11
C GLN A 27 15.25 7.22 -9.06
N ALA A 28 16.17 7.35 -10.03
CA ALA A 28 16.09 8.37 -11.08
C ALA A 28 14.79 8.25 -11.89
N HIS A 29 14.23 7.04 -11.98
CA HIS A 29 12.97 6.73 -12.64
C HIS A 29 12.07 5.98 -11.67
N VAL A 30 10.92 6.57 -11.37
CA VAL A 30 9.88 5.93 -10.56
C VAL A 30 8.96 5.21 -11.52
N GLU A 31 9.13 3.90 -11.64
CA GLU A 31 8.17 3.08 -12.38
C GLU A 31 6.83 3.06 -11.62
N PRO A 32 5.71 3.38 -12.27
CA PRO A 32 4.40 3.26 -11.65
C PRO A 32 4.19 1.83 -11.16
N ARG A 33 3.70 1.69 -9.92
CA ARG A 33 3.29 0.38 -9.41
C ARG A 33 2.21 -0.21 -10.31
N SER A 34 2.29 -1.53 -10.54
CA SER A 34 1.25 -2.22 -11.31
C SER A 34 -0.12 -2.05 -10.68
N LEU A 35 -1.17 -2.11 -11.49
CA LEU A 35 -2.55 -2.00 -11.01
C LEU A 35 -2.86 -3.02 -9.88
N LYS A 36 -2.27 -4.22 -9.95
CA LYS A 36 -2.33 -5.24 -8.89
C LYS A 36 -1.78 -4.74 -7.55
N HIS A 37 -0.67 -3.99 -7.56
CA HIS A 37 -0.11 -3.40 -6.35
C HIS A 37 -0.89 -2.19 -5.86
N LEU A 38 -1.48 -1.41 -6.77
CA LEU A 38 -2.31 -0.26 -6.44
C LEU A 38 -3.68 -0.69 -5.87
N SER A 39 -4.23 -1.82 -6.30
CA SER A 39 -5.50 -2.35 -5.79
C SER A 39 -5.36 -2.97 -4.40
N ARG A 40 -4.20 -3.56 -4.07
CA ARG A 40 -3.92 -4.20 -2.78
C ARG A 40 -4.27 -3.33 -1.56
N PRO A 41 -3.78 -2.08 -1.40
CA PRO A 41 -4.12 -1.26 -0.24
C PRO A 41 -5.61 -0.89 -0.19
N THR A 42 -6.27 -0.71 -1.34
CA THR A 42 -7.71 -0.42 -1.40
C THR A 42 -8.53 -1.59 -0.88
N VAL A 43 -8.27 -2.80 -1.40
CA VAL A 43 -8.93 -4.03 -0.95
C VAL A 43 -8.66 -4.25 0.54
N ARG A 44 -7.41 -4.11 0.99
CA ARG A 44 -7.06 -4.27 2.41
C ARG A 44 -7.76 -3.26 3.31
N ARG A 45 -7.93 -2.02 2.86
CA ARG A 45 -8.66 -0.99 3.60
C ARG A 45 -10.14 -1.35 3.75
N MET A 46 -10.79 -1.80 2.67
CA MET A 46 -12.18 -2.24 2.73
C MET A 46 -12.38 -3.37 3.74
N MET A 47 -11.41 -4.29 3.83
CA MET A 47 -11.46 -5.37 4.82
C MET A 47 -11.25 -4.89 6.26
N LEU A 48 -10.42 -3.85 6.48
CA LEU A 48 -10.23 -3.24 7.80
C LEU A 48 -11.51 -2.56 8.32
N GLU A 49 -12.29 -1.97 7.41
CA GLU A 49 -13.56 -1.30 7.69
C GLU A 49 -14.74 -2.30 7.81
N SER A 50 -14.51 -3.58 7.45
CA SER A 50 -15.52 -4.64 7.52
C SER A 50 -15.51 -5.38 8.87
N VAL A 51 -16.60 -6.12 9.14
CA VAL A 51 -16.73 -6.95 10.36
C VAL A 51 -15.64 -8.03 10.44
N CYS A 52 -15.16 -8.51 9.29
CA CYS A 52 -14.14 -9.56 9.22
C CYS A 52 -12.80 -8.97 8.79
N ARG A 53 -11.89 -8.82 9.75
CA ARG A 53 -10.55 -8.31 9.50
C ARG A 53 -9.68 -9.33 8.75
N ILE A 54 -8.64 -8.82 8.09
CA ILE A 54 -7.57 -9.62 7.49
C ILE A 54 -6.84 -10.41 8.60
N PRO A 55 -6.47 -11.68 8.39
CA PRO A 55 -6.54 -12.47 7.15
C PRO A 55 -7.88 -13.16 6.90
N ASP A 56 -8.75 -13.26 7.90
CA ASP A 56 -9.96 -14.07 7.79
C ASP A 56 -10.98 -13.48 6.82
N GLY A 57 -11.10 -12.15 6.77
CA GLY A 57 -11.91 -11.45 5.77
C GLY A 57 -11.49 -11.75 4.33
N VAL A 58 -10.18 -11.99 4.09
CA VAL A 58 -9.68 -12.33 2.75
C VAL A 58 -10.12 -13.75 2.33
N LYS A 59 -10.14 -14.71 3.26
CA LYS A 59 -10.62 -16.07 3.00
C LYS A 59 -12.09 -16.09 2.56
N LEU A 60 -12.89 -15.14 3.04
CA LEU A 60 -14.31 -15.00 2.73
C LEU A 60 -14.59 -14.38 1.35
N THR A 61 -13.58 -13.79 0.70
CA THR A 61 -13.76 -13.14 -0.62
C THR A 61 -13.93 -14.12 -1.78
N GLY A 62 -13.56 -15.40 -1.60
CA GLY A 62 -13.60 -16.40 -2.65
C GLY A 62 -12.54 -16.24 -3.74
N VAL A 63 -11.59 -15.32 -3.61
CA VAL A 63 -10.49 -15.16 -4.57
C VAL A 63 -9.53 -16.35 -4.52
N PRO A 64 -8.81 -16.67 -5.61
CA PRO A 64 -7.79 -17.72 -5.64
C PRO A 64 -6.74 -17.57 -4.54
N LYS A 65 -6.19 -18.69 -4.06
CA LYS A 65 -5.23 -18.72 -2.93
C LYS A 65 -4.01 -17.83 -3.16
N GLU A 66 -3.53 -17.75 -4.40
CA GLU A 66 -2.39 -16.91 -4.79
C GLU A 66 -2.70 -15.42 -4.58
N LEU A 67 -3.94 -15.01 -4.83
CA LEU A 67 -4.40 -13.65 -4.55
C LEU A 67 -4.66 -13.44 -3.06
N GLN A 68 -5.12 -14.46 -2.33
CA GLN A 68 -5.27 -14.38 -0.88
C GLN A 68 -3.90 -14.14 -0.21
N SER A 69 -2.88 -14.93 -0.54
CA SER A 69 -1.53 -14.75 -0.01
C SER A 69 -0.95 -13.39 -0.39
N PHE A 70 -1.14 -12.95 -1.64
CA PHE A 70 -0.74 -11.60 -2.06
C PHE A 70 -1.45 -10.48 -1.27
N LEU A 71 -2.74 -10.63 -0.99
CA LEU A 71 -3.52 -9.68 -0.18
C LEU A 71 -3.12 -9.73 1.28
N ASN A 72 -2.77 -10.89 1.83
CA ASN A 72 -2.33 -11.08 3.21
C ASN A 72 -0.88 -10.67 3.46
N LEU A 73 -0.10 -10.42 2.40
CA LEU A 73 1.34 -10.16 2.47
C LEU A 73 2.13 -11.40 2.91
N GLU A 74 1.64 -12.58 2.56
CA GLU A 74 2.34 -13.85 2.75
C GLU A 74 3.36 -14.06 1.62
N ALA A 75 4.53 -14.62 1.96
CA ALA A 75 5.64 -14.89 1.04
C ALA A 75 5.52 -16.28 0.42
#